data_AF-A0AAU0MGF3-F1
#
_entry.id   AF-A0AAU0MGF3-F1
#
_cell.length_a   1.000
_cell.length_b   1.000
_cell.length_c   1.000
_cell.angle_alpha   90.00
_cell.angle_beta   90.00
_cell.angle_gamma   90.00
#
_symmetry.space_group_name_H-M   'P 1'
#
loop_
_entity.id
_entity.type
_entity.pdbx_description
1 polymer ?
#
loop_
_entity_poly.entity_id
_entity_poly.type
_entity_poly.pdbx_seq_one_letter_code
_entity_poly.pdbx_strand_id
1 'polypeptide(L)'
;MDAAAGLPRGSTSNWFRTRDALVAGVVVHLAESERAEIATAGPPTIDTPDQLTDAFSGLIAMQTGPLAARTRARYALFLEGAHDRVMLEPLLAQRAAYVEWTASLLAHVGAAHPAEAVRTLMAASEGLILHRLSVDPDAEIRPVIDRVVRACLA
;
A
#
# COMPACT_ATOMS: atom_id res chain seq x y z
N MET A 1 4.88 -6.52 -23.86
CA MET A 1 3.53 -6.26 -23.34
C MET A 1 2.55 -7.30 -23.86
N ASP A 2 2.25 -7.38 -25.16
CA ASP A 2 1.36 -8.44 -25.68
C ASP A 2 1.88 -9.86 -25.47
N ALA A 3 3.17 -10.10 -25.72
CA ALA A 3 3.80 -11.42 -25.54
C ALA A 3 3.83 -11.89 -24.08
N ALA A 4 3.89 -10.97 -23.11
CA ALA A 4 3.84 -11.31 -21.69
C ALA A 4 2.41 -11.60 -21.21
N ALA A 5 1.40 -11.10 -21.93
CA ALA A 5 -0.02 -11.35 -21.69
C ALA A 5 -0.59 -12.49 -22.58
N GLY A 6 0.23 -13.14 -23.40
CA GLY A 6 -0.21 -14.17 -24.35
C GLY A 6 -1.12 -13.65 -25.48
N LEU A 7 -1.12 -12.34 -25.74
CA LEU A 7 -2.00 -11.70 -26.72
C LEU A 7 -1.32 -11.56 -28.09
N PRO A 8 -2.10 -11.52 -29.20
CA PRO A 8 -1.60 -11.15 -30.51
C PRO A 8 -0.85 -9.81 -30.47
N ARG A 9 0.22 -9.68 -31.27
CA ARG A 9 0.97 -8.42 -31.38
C ARG A 9 0.02 -7.31 -31.85
N GLY A 10 -0.04 -6.22 -31.10
CA GLY A 10 -0.91 -5.06 -31.37
C GLY A 10 -2.17 -4.97 -30.50
N SER A 11 -2.45 -5.96 -29.64
CA SER A 11 -3.63 -5.93 -28.75
C SER A 11 -3.57 -4.80 -27.73
N THR A 12 -2.42 -4.55 -27.11
CA THR A 12 -2.23 -3.37 -26.23
C THR A 12 -2.35 -2.07 -27.01
N SER A 13 -1.86 -1.99 -28.25
CA SER A 13 -1.99 -0.80 -29.10
C SER A 13 -3.42 -0.50 -29.57
N ASN A 14 -4.31 -1.50 -29.56
CA ASN A 14 -5.72 -1.33 -29.91
C ASN A 14 -6.55 -0.72 -28.76
N TRP A 15 -6.12 -0.89 -27.50
CA TRP A 15 -6.78 -0.36 -26.30
C TRP A 15 -6.05 0.83 -25.67
N PHE A 16 -4.72 0.90 -25.76
CA PHE A 16 -3.88 1.96 -25.23
C PHE A 16 -2.85 2.38 -26.27
N ARG A 17 -3.09 3.52 -26.91
CA ARG A 17 -2.28 4.04 -28.02
C ARG A 17 -0.89 4.53 -27.61
N THR A 18 -0.64 4.78 -26.32
CA THR A 18 0.66 5.22 -25.78
C THR A 18 1.03 4.43 -24.53
N ARG A 19 2.33 4.40 -24.19
CA ARG A 19 2.82 3.86 -22.91
C ARG A 19 2.09 4.54 -21.75
N ASP A 20 1.95 5.85 -21.79
CA ASP A 20 1.31 6.64 -20.73
C ASP A 20 -0.17 6.26 -20.55
N ALA A 21 -0.90 6.05 -21.64
CA ALA A 21 -2.29 5.60 -21.60
C ALA A 21 -2.42 4.22 -20.94
N LEU A 22 -1.48 3.30 -21.20
CA LEU A 22 -1.47 1.99 -20.57
C LEU A 22 -1.14 2.10 -19.07
N VAL A 23 -0.12 2.88 -18.70
CA VAL A 23 0.27 3.05 -17.30
C VAL A 23 -0.87 3.70 -16.50
N ALA A 24 -1.55 4.71 -17.07
CA ALA A 24 -2.76 5.29 -16.46
C ALA A 24 -3.89 4.26 -16.30
N GLY A 25 -4.12 3.41 -17.30
CA GLY A 25 -5.10 2.32 -17.21
C GLY A 25 -4.77 1.31 -16.11
N VAL A 26 -3.49 0.96 -15.93
CA VAL A 26 -3.03 0.09 -14.84
C VAL A 26 -3.21 0.74 -13.48
N VAL A 27 -2.95 2.04 -13.35
CA VAL A 27 -3.17 2.79 -12.09
C VAL A 27 -4.64 2.75 -11.66
N VAL A 28 -5.56 3.02 -12.60
CA VAL A 28 -7.00 2.96 -12.33
C VAL A 28 -7.41 1.56 -11.91
N HIS A 29 -7.04 0.54 -12.70
CA HIS A 29 -7.40 -0.85 -12.42
C HIS A 29 -6.86 -1.34 -11.07
N LEU A 30 -5.62 -0.99 -10.75
CA LEU A 30 -4.99 -1.33 -9.47
C LEU A 30 -5.76 -0.72 -8.30
N ALA A 31 -6.06 0.58 -8.38
CA ALA A 31 -6.77 1.28 -7.33
C ALA A 31 -8.22 0.76 -7.16
N GLU A 32 -8.90 0.43 -8.26
CA GLU A 32 -10.24 -0.18 -8.21
C GLU A 32 -10.24 -1.57 -7.58
N SER A 33 -9.26 -2.41 -7.95
CA SER A 33 -9.14 -3.77 -7.40
C SER A 33 -8.89 -3.75 -5.90
N GLU A 34 -8.00 -2.87 -5.44
CA GLU A 34 -7.69 -2.71 -4.01
C GLU A 34 -8.90 -2.18 -3.22
N ARG A 35 -9.63 -1.20 -3.77
CA ARG A 35 -10.87 -0.71 -3.14
C ARG A 35 -11.93 -1.80 -3.03
N ALA A 36 -12.11 -2.62 -4.06
CA ALA A 36 -13.08 -3.71 -4.04
C ALA A 36 -12.72 -4.76 -2.97
N GLU A 37 -11.45 -5.14 -2.87
CA GLU A 37 -10.96 -6.06 -1.83
C GLU A 37 -11.23 -5.53 -0.42
N ILE A 38 -10.90 -4.26 -0.17
CA ILE A 38 -11.14 -3.62 1.14
C ILE A 38 -12.64 -3.59 1.46
N ALA A 39 -13.48 -3.26 0.49
CA ALA A 39 -14.93 -3.23 0.68
C ALA A 39 -15.51 -4.62 1.02
N THR A 40 -14.93 -5.69 0.47
CA THR A 40 -15.37 -7.07 0.78
C THR A 40 -14.87 -7.60 2.12
N ALA A 41 -13.68 -7.21 2.56
CA ALA A 41 -13.09 -7.69 3.81
C ALA A 41 -13.74 -7.06 5.06
N GLY A 42 -14.25 -5.83 4.92
CA GLY A 42 -14.76 -5.04 6.05
C GLY A 42 -13.62 -4.55 6.97
N PRO A 43 -13.87 -3.52 7.78
CA PRO A 43 -12.85 -3.01 8.70
C PRO A 43 -12.65 -4.00 9.87
N PRO A 44 -11.40 -4.39 10.17
CA PRO A 44 -11.12 -5.17 11.38
C PRO A 44 -11.43 -4.35 12.63
N THR A 45 -11.94 -5.00 13.67
CA THR A 45 -12.06 -4.40 15.00
C THR A 45 -10.68 -4.38 15.66
N ILE A 46 -10.18 -3.18 15.96
CA ILE A 46 -8.88 -2.96 16.59
C ILE A 46 -9.11 -2.06 17.80
N ASP A 47 -9.03 -2.63 18.99
CA ASP A 47 -9.27 -1.97 20.27
C ASP A 47 -8.01 -1.86 21.14
N THR A 48 -6.95 -2.60 20.79
CA THR A 48 -5.70 -2.61 21.56
C THR A 48 -4.47 -2.34 20.71
N PRO A 49 -3.38 -1.82 21.31
CA PRO A 49 -2.09 -1.65 20.64
C PRO A 49 -1.52 -2.95 20.05
N ASP A 50 -1.73 -4.08 20.72
CA ASP A 50 -1.27 -5.39 20.23
C ASP A 50 -2.06 -5.83 19.00
N GLN A 51 -3.39 -5.61 18.98
CA GLN A 51 -4.22 -5.86 17.80
C GLN A 51 -3.83 -4.97 16.62
N LEU A 52 -3.50 -3.70 16.88
CA LEU A 52 -2.98 -2.79 15.85
C LEU A 52 -1.66 -3.30 15.29
N THR A 53 -0.75 -3.75 16.16
CA THR A 53 0.54 -4.34 15.79
C THR A 53 0.35 -5.57 14.91
N ASP A 54 -0.55 -6.48 15.29
CA ASP A 54 -0.81 -7.70 14.54
C ASP A 54 -1.47 -7.40 13.20
N ALA A 55 -2.40 -6.45 13.15
CA ALA A 55 -3.06 -6.02 11.91
C ALA A 55 -2.06 -5.45 10.89
N PHE A 56 -1.20 -4.52 11.31
CA PHE A 56 -0.16 -3.96 10.44
C PHE A 56 0.89 -4.99 10.04
N SER A 57 1.26 -5.88 10.96
CA SER A 57 2.20 -6.96 10.66
C SER A 57 1.64 -7.93 9.60
N GLY A 58 0.37 -8.31 9.74
CA GLY A 58 -0.33 -9.15 8.77
C GLY A 58 -0.45 -8.47 7.41
N LEU A 59 -0.77 -7.18 7.38
CA LEU A 59 -0.85 -6.40 6.14
C LEU A 59 0.50 -6.32 5.42
N ILE A 60 1.59 -6.12 6.15
CA ILE A 60 2.95 -6.11 5.57
C ILE A 60 3.33 -7.50 5.07
N ALA A 61 3.04 -8.56 5.82
CA ALA A 61 3.28 -9.94 5.39
C ALA A 61 2.53 -10.27 4.10
N MET A 62 1.26 -9.85 4.00
CA MET A 62 0.45 -10.01 2.79
C MET A 62 1.05 -9.24 1.60
N GLN A 63 1.41 -7.97 1.80
CA GLN A 63 1.99 -7.11 0.75
C GLN A 63 3.39 -7.52 0.30
N THR A 64 4.14 -8.21 1.15
CA THR A 64 5.51 -8.67 0.86
C THR A 64 5.59 -10.15 0.49
N GLY A 65 4.49 -10.89 0.63
CA GLY A 65 4.35 -12.30 0.24
C GLY A 65 3.36 -12.47 -0.92
N PRO A 66 2.12 -12.95 -0.68
CA PRO A 66 1.14 -13.23 -1.73
C PRO A 66 0.90 -12.09 -2.71
N LEU A 67 0.96 -10.83 -2.25
CA LEU A 67 0.70 -9.64 -3.06
C LEU A 67 1.98 -8.92 -3.51
N ALA A 68 3.16 -9.54 -3.35
CA ALA A 68 4.45 -8.89 -3.60
C ALA A 68 4.59 -8.31 -5.02
N ALA A 69 4.12 -9.02 -6.04
CA ALA A 69 4.15 -8.53 -7.42
C ALA A 69 3.31 -7.25 -7.59
N ARG A 70 2.12 -7.22 -6.97
CA ARG A 70 1.22 -6.06 -6.99
C ARG A 70 1.84 -4.86 -6.26
N THR A 71 2.41 -5.08 -5.08
CA THR A 71 3.07 -4.03 -4.31
C THR A 71 4.26 -3.43 -5.06
N ARG A 72 5.09 -4.28 -5.71
CA ARG A 72 6.19 -3.80 -6.57
C ARG A 72 5.69 -2.98 -7.75
N ALA A 73 4.61 -3.40 -8.39
CA ALA A 73 4.00 -2.62 -9.47
C ALA A 73 3.54 -1.25 -8.97
N ARG A 74 2.88 -1.18 -7.80
CA ARG A 74 2.45 0.08 -7.18
C ARG A 74 3.64 1.03 -6.92
N TYR A 75 4.74 0.51 -6.40
CA TYR A 75 5.96 1.30 -6.18
C TYR A 75 6.59 1.80 -7.48
N ALA A 76 6.67 0.94 -8.50
CA ALA A 76 7.14 1.36 -9.82
C ALA A 76 6.27 2.49 -10.39
N LEU A 77 4.93 2.38 -10.27
CA LEU A 77 3.99 3.42 -10.69
C LEU A 77 4.19 4.74 -9.94
N PHE A 78 4.37 4.70 -8.61
CA PHE A 78 4.65 5.92 -7.85
C PHE A 78 5.96 6.59 -8.24
N LEU A 79 7.01 5.81 -8.51
CA LEU A 79 8.31 6.33 -8.93
C LEU A 79 8.26 6.90 -10.36
N GLU A 80 7.68 6.17 -11.31
CA GLU A 80 7.57 6.61 -12.69
C GLU A 80 6.60 7.79 -12.83
N GLY A 81 5.46 7.75 -12.14
CA GLY A 81 4.40 8.76 -12.19
C GLY A 81 4.62 9.97 -11.30
N ALA A 82 5.74 10.07 -10.56
CA ALA A 82 5.97 11.14 -9.59
C ALA A 82 5.88 12.57 -10.19
N HIS A 83 6.15 12.70 -11.48
CA HIS A 83 6.08 13.95 -12.23
C HIS A 83 4.67 14.27 -12.78
N ASP A 84 3.77 13.29 -12.83
CA ASP A 84 2.38 13.42 -13.30
C ASP A 84 1.41 13.05 -12.17
N ARG A 85 1.10 14.05 -11.34
CA ARG A 85 0.20 13.87 -10.19
C ARG A 85 -1.24 13.58 -10.58
N VAL A 86 -1.68 13.99 -11.78
CA VAL A 86 -3.06 13.76 -12.25
C VAL A 86 -3.23 12.28 -12.54
N MET A 87 -2.23 11.66 -13.17
CA MET A 87 -2.23 10.22 -13.42
C MET A 87 -2.26 9.40 -12.12
N LEU A 88 -1.55 9.84 -11.07
CA LEU A 88 -1.52 9.16 -9.77
C LEU A 88 -2.72 9.45 -8.85
N GLU A 89 -3.63 10.35 -9.24
CA GLU A 89 -4.71 10.85 -8.39
C GLU A 89 -5.56 9.74 -7.73
N PRO A 90 -5.94 8.64 -8.44
CA PRO A 90 -6.67 7.54 -7.82
C PRO A 90 -5.91 6.83 -6.68
N LEU A 91 -4.59 6.65 -6.83
CA LEU A 91 -3.75 6.03 -5.79
C LEU A 91 -3.48 6.99 -4.63
N LEU A 92 -3.33 8.28 -4.92
CA LEU A 92 -3.17 9.31 -3.90
C LEU A 92 -4.42 9.46 -3.04
N ALA A 93 -5.61 9.42 -3.65
CA ALA A 93 -6.88 9.44 -2.93
C ALA A 93 -7.04 8.22 -2.00
N GLN A 94 -6.69 7.03 -2.50
CA GLN A 94 -6.71 5.81 -1.68
C GLN A 94 -5.72 5.90 -0.51
N ARG A 95 -4.52 6.41 -0.74
CA ARG A 95 -3.52 6.63 0.32
C ARG A 95 -4.04 7.63 1.37
N ALA A 96 -4.70 8.70 0.95
CA ALA A 96 -5.27 9.69 1.88
C ALA A 96 -6.33 9.06 2.79
N ALA A 97 -7.28 8.31 2.22
CA ALA A 97 -8.29 7.59 2.99
C ALA A 97 -7.66 6.57 3.97
N TYR A 98 -6.61 5.87 3.55
CA TYR A 98 -5.89 4.94 4.43
C TYR A 98 -5.18 5.64 5.59
N VAL A 99 -4.59 6.82 5.35
CA VAL A 99 -3.97 7.64 6.40
C VAL A 99 -5.01 8.14 7.39
N GLU A 100 -6.15 8.63 6.93
CA GLU A 100 -7.24 9.10 7.80
C GLU A 100 -7.81 7.98 8.68
N TRP A 101 -8.04 6.82 8.08
CA TRP A 101 -8.47 5.62 8.80
C TRP A 101 -7.45 5.17 9.85
N THR A 102 -6.17 5.10 9.49
CA THR A 102 -5.09 4.71 10.41
C THR A 102 -4.91 5.72 11.56
N ALA A 103 -5.02 7.02 11.26
CA ALA A 103 -4.98 8.06 12.30
C ALA A 103 -6.14 7.90 13.29
N SER A 104 -7.33 7.54 12.79
CA SER A 104 -8.49 7.29 13.64
C SER A 104 -8.29 6.07 14.54
N LEU A 105 -7.70 4.99 14.02
CA LEU A 105 -7.33 3.81 14.83
C LEU A 105 -6.31 4.17 15.92
N LEU A 106 -5.26 4.91 15.56
CA LEU A 106 -4.24 5.35 16.51
C LEU A 106 -4.83 6.21 17.63
N ALA A 107 -5.77 7.11 17.30
CA ALA A 107 -6.50 7.87 18.30
C ALA A 107 -7.32 6.96 19.23
N HIS A 108 -8.04 5.98 18.66
CA HIS A 108 -8.85 5.02 19.42
C HIS A 108 -8.02 4.17 20.38
N VAL A 109 -6.81 3.76 19.99
CA VAL A 109 -5.91 2.98 20.85
C VAL A 109 -5.04 3.82 21.78
N GLY A 110 -5.24 5.15 21.83
CA GLY A 110 -4.67 6.03 22.85
C GLY A 110 -3.48 6.92 22.43
N ALA A 111 -3.21 7.10 21.14
CA ALA A 111 -2.15 8.00 20.70
C ALA A 111 -2.46 9.47 21.06
N ALA A 112 -1.55 10.14 21.78
CA ALA A 112 -1.69 11.55 22.14
C ALA A 112 -1.63 12.48 20.91
N HIS A 113 -0.85 12.09 19.90
CA HIS A 113 -0.67 12.84 18.65
C HIS A 113 -0.92 11.95 17.42
N PRO A 114 -2.18 11.58 17.12
CA PRO A 114 -2.50 10.59 16.08
C PRO A 114 -1.98 10.94 14.68
N ALA A 115 -1.94 12.24 14.34
CA ALA A 115 -1.43 12.71 13.06
C ALA A 115 0.10 12.53 12.92
N GLU A 116 0.85 12.63 14.00
CA GLU A 116 2.29 12.34 14.02
C GLU A 116 2.53 10.84 14.01
N ALA A 117 1.79 10.12 14.86
CA ALA A 117 1.84 8.68 14.95
C ALA A 117 1.59 7.98 13.61
N VAL A 118 0.58 8.42 12.83
CA VAL A 118 0.32 7.82 11.50
C VAL A 118 1.47 8.07 10.54
N ARG A 119 2.12 9.24 10.56
CA ARG A 119 3.27 9.51 9.70
C ARG A 119 4.43 8.58 10.02
N THR A 120 4.72 8.37 11.31
CA THR A 120 5.77 7.47 11.78
C THR A 120 5.46 6.02 11.41
N LEU A 121 4.25 5.54 11.71
CA LEU A 121 3.83 4.17 11.41
C LEU A 121 3.87 3.88 9.91
N MET A 122 3.37 4.80 9.08
CA MET A 122 3.39 4.66 7.63
C MET A 122 4.83 4.65 7.10
N ALA A 123 5.69 5.58 7.53
CA ALA A 123 7.08 5.63 7.09
C ALA A 123 7.85 4.33 7.42
N ALA A 124 7.67 3.82 8.65
CA ALA A 124 8.29 2.56 9.06
C ALA A 124 7.75 1.36 8.28
N SER A 125 6.43 1.30 8.06
CA SER A 125 5.77 0.23 7.31
C SER A 125 6.24 0.18 5.85
N GLU A 126 6.28 1.34 5.17
CA GLU A 126 6.75 1.44 3.78
C GLU A 126 8.24 1.08 3.65
N GLY A 127 9.08 1.53 4.59
CA GLY A 127 10.49 1.14 4.62
C GLY A 127 10.68 -0.37 4.77
N LEU A 128 9.92 -0.98 5.68
CA LEU A 128 9.96 -2.44 5.89
C LEU A 128 9.43 -3.23 4.68
N ILE A 129 8.34 -2.76 4.05
CA ILE A 129 7.83 -3.35 2.81
C ILE A 129 8.91 -3.28 1.72
N LEU A 130 9.52 -2.11 1.54
CA LEU A 130 10.58 -1.93 0.56
C LEU A 130 11.77 -2.87 0.83
N HIS A 131 12.23 -2.98 2.07
CA HIS A 131 13.30 -3.91 2.43
C HIS A 131 12.95 -5.36 2.06
N ARG A 132 11.77 -5.84 2.47
CA ARG A 132 11.31 -7.21 2.18
C ARG A 132 11.10 -7.48 0.69
N LEU A 133 10.78 -6.46 -0.10
CA LEU A 133 10.62 -6.61 -1.55
C LEU A 133 11.92 -6.50 -2.33
N SER A 134 13.02 -6.07 -1.70
CA SER A 134 14.29 -5.75 -2.36
C SER A 134 15.53 -6.40 -1.72
N VAL A 135 15.97 -5.92 -0.56
CA VAL A 135 17.30 -6.19 0.01
C VAL A 135 17.30 -7.19 1.15
N ASP A 136 16.17 -7.38 1.83
CA ASP A 136 16.07 -8.25 3.02
C ASP A 136 14.69 -8.92 3.08
N PRO A 137 14.44 -9.97 2.27
CA PRO A 137 13.14 -10.64 2.17
C PRO A 137 12.67 -11.28 3.48
N ASP A 138 13.60 -11.56 4.39
CA ASP A 138 13.35 -12.24 5.66
C ASP A 138 13.25 -11.28 6.85
N ALA A 139 13.40 -9.96 6.63
CA ALA A 139 13.32 -8.93 7.68
C ALA A 139 12.12 -9.13 8.61
N GLU A 140 12.38 -9.21 9.92
CA GLU A 140 11.34 -9.45 10.92
C GLU A 140 10.30 -8.32 10.92
N ILE A 141 9.02 -8.67 10.79
CA ILE A 141 7.95 -7.68 10.67
C ILE A 141 7.46 -7.22 12.05
N ARG A 142 6.91 -8.16 12.82
CA ARG A 142 6.18 -7.85 14.05
C ARG A 142 7.03 -7.08 15.09
N PRO A 143 8.31 -7.43 15.35
CA PRO A 143 9.13 -6.68 16.31
C PRO A 143 9.43 -5.24 15.87
N VAL A 144 9.46 -4.95 14.56
CA VAL A 144 9.63 -3.58 14.05
C VAL A 144 8.35 -2.80 14.27
N ILE A 145 7.20 -3.38 13.93
CA ILE A 145 5.90 -2.71 14.08
C ILE A 145 5.53 -2.50 15.55
N ASP A 146 5.76 -3.48 16.44
CA ASP A 146 5.51 -3.33 17.88
C ASP A 146 6.26 -2.12 18.46
N ARG A 147 7.54 -1.98 18.14
CA ARG A 147 8.36 -0.82 18.58
C ARG A 147 7.78 0.51 18.12
N VAL A 148 7.33 0.57 16.87
CA VAL A 148 6.76 1.79 16.29
C VAL A 148 5.40 2.11 16.90
N VAL A 149 4.52 1.10 17.06
CA VAL A 149 3.22 1.28 17.73
C VAL A 149 3.41 1.77 19.16
N ARG A 150 4.32 1.17 19.93
CA ARG A 150 4.62 1.65 21.30
C ARG A 150 5.12 3.10 21.31
N ALA A 151 6.00 3.47 20.38
CA ALA A 151 6.49 4.84 20.27
C ALA A 151 5.39 5.84 19.88
N CYS A 152 4.39 5.42 19.10
CA CYS A 152 3.24 6.23 18.74
C CYS A 152 2.26 6.48 19.90
N LEU A 153 2.35 5.69 20.98
CA LEU A 153 1.46 5.76 22.15
C LEU A 153 2.12 6.37 23.39
N ALA A 154 3.43 6.62 23.33
CA ALA A 154 4.19 7.27 24.39
C ALA A 154 4.03 8.80 24.33
#